data_AF-A0A0Z8F1V0-F1
#
_entry.id   AF-A0A0Z8F1V0-F1
#
_cell.length_a   1.000
_cell.length_b   1.000
_cell.length_c   1.000
_cell.angle_alpha   90.00
_cell.angle_beta   90.00
_cell.angle_gamma   90.00
#
_symmetry.space_group_name_H-M   'P 1'
#
loop_
_entity.id
_entity.type
_entity.pdbx_description
1 polymer ?
#
loop_
_entity_poly.entity_id
_entity_poly.type
_entity_poly.pdbx_seq_one_letter_code
_entity_poly.pdbx_strand_id
1 'polypeptide(L)'
;MEYVSRINLKTGTEFRNELIDFCLKSDEQFLAIGWSGIFSENEEVDYLDYYNAVKSLSKRINPVLNIFRETDVDDLFWTRDLDGNYWICRAIGNAVAKINHRLDYGALLPVKAFKVGTQVPGQIKATFNRANAGTAQRIRESVIIEYSKAIYNELSNEYYYEISHLEGNLLDNLPDFDLEELVIAFIQIKYNYYVLSNSIARKSTTIKVECEFLSRNTDQPKKAIVQVKGRKAAPLDALQFIDFLQDGYEVFLYAPTIVNSENLNNLIVITPGELLEFYYQYKAVLSASITQWEKLY
;
A
#
# COMPACT_ATOMS: atom_id res chain seq x y z
N MET A 1 -6.27 17.04 7.49
CA MET A 1 -6.75 15.75 6.94
C MET A 1 -6.33 14.63 7.88
N GLU A 2 -7.27 13.81 8.36
CA GLU A 2 -7.01 12.73 9.33
C GLU A 2 -6.81 11.35 8.69
N TYR A 3 -7.19 11.19 7.42
CA TYR A 3 -7.08 9.95 6.68
C TYR A 3 -7.06 10.21 5.18
N VAL A 4 -6.55 9.23 4.42
CA VAL A 4 -6.82 9.13 2.98
C VAL A 4 -7.68 7.91 2.72
N SER A 5 -8.52 7.96 1.69
CA SER A 5 -9.46 6.87 1.39
C SER A 5 -8.99 6.05 0.21
N ARG A 6 -8.96 4.73 0.34
CA ARG A 6 -8.81 3.83 -0.82
C ARG A 6 -10.17 3.41 -1.32
N ILE A 7 -10.41 3.55 -2.63
CA ILE A 7 -11.65 3.12 -3.30
C ILE A 7 -11.33 2.22 -4.49
N ASN A 8 -12.00 1.07 -4.54
CA ASN A 8 -12.01 0.21 -5.72
C ASN A 8 -13.14 0.65 -6.66
N LEU A 9 -12.79 1.10 -7.88
CA LEU A 9 -13.74 1.34 -8.96
C LEU A 9 -14.24 0.00 -9.52
N LYS A 10 -15.21 -0.58 -8.81
CA LYS A 10 -15.78 -1.89 -9.11
C LYS A 10 -17.27 -1.87 -8.81
N THR A 11 -18.04 -1.31 -9.73
CA THR A 11 -19.48 -1.47 -9.75
C THR A 11 -19.87 -2.86 -10.28
N GLY A 12 -21.16 -3.16 -10.35
CA GLY A 12 -21.70 -4.40 -10.91
C GLY A 12 -21.70 -4.46 -12.43
N THR A 13 -21.16 -3.45 -13.13
CA THR A 13 -21.14 -3.42 -14.61
C THR A 13 -20.18 -4.44 -15.21
N GLU A 14 -20.58 -4.99 -16.36
CA GLU A 14 -19.72 -5.77 -17.25
C GLU A 14 -18.78 -4.86 -18.08
N PHE A 15 -19.14 -3.58 -18.26
CA PHE A 15 -18.39 -2.59 -19.04
C PHE A 15 -17.29 -1.91 -18.22
N ARG A 16 -16.45 -2.70 -17.56
CA ARG A 16 -15.46 -2.18 -16.58
C ARG A 16 -14.45 -1.23 -17.20
N ASN A 17 -14.03 -1.45 -18.45
CA ASN A 17 -13.11 -0.53 -19.14
C ASN A 17 -13.76 0.84 -19.35
N GLU A 18 -15.01 0.87 -19.82
CA GLU A 18 -15.75 2.12 -20.04
C GLU A 18 -15.96 2.89 -18.72
N LEU A 19 -16.26 2.18 -17.62
CA LEU A 19 -16.36 2.80 -16.30
C LEU A 19 -15.05 3.47 -15.88
N ILE A 20 -13.91 2.80 -16.05
CA ILE A 20 -12.60 3.34 -15.68
C ILE A 20 -12.23 4.56 -16.53
N ASP A 21 -12.50 4.49 -17.84
CA ASP A 21 -12.25 5.60 -18.75
C ASP A 21 -13.12 6.81 -18.39
N PHE A 22 -14.41 6.57 -18.08
CA PHE A 22 -15.33 7.59 -17.57
C PHE A 22 -14.91 8.18 -16.21
N CYS A 23 -14.36 7.36 -15.31
CA CYS A 23 -13.96 7.84 -13.99
C CYS A 23 -12.65 8.64 -14.02
N LEU A 24 -11.67 8.21 -14.83
CA LEU A 24 -10.28 8.65 -14.67
C LEU A 24 -9.67 9.32 -15.91
N LYS A 25 -10.24 9.12 -17.11
CA LYS A 25 -9.63 9.57 -18.38
C LYS A 25 -10.46 10.61 -19.14
N SER A 26 -11.65 10.95 -18.66
CA SER A 26 -12.47 12.05 -19.15
C SER A 26 -12.00 13.41 -18.63
N ASP A 27 -12.48 14.49 -19.25
CA ASP A 27 -12.24 15.87 -18.80
C ASP A 27 -12.84 16.13 -17.42
N GLU A 28 -14.05 15.59 -17.17
CA GLU A 28 -14.67 15.55 -15.85
C GLU A 28 -14.43 14.18 -15.22
N GLN A 29 -13.69 14.13 -14.11
CA GLN A 29 -13.29 12.88 -13.46
C GLN A 29 -14.14 12.61 -12.21
N PHE A 30 -14.35 11.32 -11.93
CA PHE A 30 -15.23 10.88 -10.85
C PHE A 30 -14.71 9.62 -10.16
N LEU A 31 -15.01 9.49 -8.87
CA LEU A 31 -15.10 8.17 -8.24
C LEU A 31 -16.57 7.73 -8.26
N ALA A 32 -16.82 6.51 -8.72
CA ALA A 32 -18.18 5.99 -8.89
C ALA A 32 -18.47 4.80 -7.96
N ILE A 33 -19.71 4.72 -7.48
CA ILE A 33 -20.23 3.58 -6.71
C ILE A 33 -21.54 3.06 -7.28
N GLY A 34 -21.82 1.77 -7.05
CA GLY A 34 -22.87 0.99 -7.72
C GLY A 34 -24.31 1.31 -7.34
N TRP A 35 -25.19 0.30 -7.38
CA TRP A 35 -26.62 0.39 -6.99
C TRP A 35 -27.47 1.31 -7.89
N SER A 36 -27.16 1.35 -9.18
CA SER A 36 -27.94 2.13 -10.14
C SER A 36 -29.40 1.71 -10.21
N GLY A 37 -29.73 0.43 -10.00
CA GLY A 37 -31.08 -0.12 -10.14
C GLY A 37 -32.11 0.29 -9.07
N ILE A 38 -31.75 1.16 -8.12
CA ILE A 38 -32.68 1.63 -7.08
C ILE A 38 -33.62 2.71 -7.61
N PHE A 39 -33.12 3.56 -8.51
CA PHE A 39 -33.82 4.72 -9.05
C PHE A 39 -33.78 4.69 -10.58
N SER A 40 -34.60 5.52 -11.23
CA SER A 40 -34.56 5.64 -12.70
C SER A 40 -33.43 6.58 -13.16
N GLU A 41 -32.89 6.39 -14.38
CA GLU A 41 -31.77 7.22 -14.90
C GLU A 41 -32.05 8.73 -14.92
N ASN A 42 -33.31 9.13 -15.09
CA ASN A 42 -33.72 10.54 -15.18
C ASN A 42 -34.32 11.06 -13.86
N GLU A 43 -34.24 10.29 -12.79
CA GLU A 43 -34.77 10.68 -11.49
C GLU A 43 -33.78 11.61 -10.79
N GLU A 44 -34.24 12.80 -10.40
CA GLU A 44 -33.47 13.70 -9.57
C GLU A 44 -33.54 13.24 -8.11
N VAL A 45 -32.44 12.68 -7.63
CA VAL A 45 -32.31 12.16 -6.27
C VAL A 45 -31.15 12.88 -5.61
N ASP A 46 -31.31 13.31 -4.37
CA ASP A 46 -30.17 13.81 -3.61
C ASP A 46 -29.32 12.64 -3.07
N TYR A 47 -28.07 12.92 -2.69
CA TYR A 47 -27.20 11.85 -2.21
C TYR A 47 -27.68 11.23 -0.88
N LEU A 48 -28.42 11.97 -0.04
CA LEU A 48 -28.91 11.48 1.26
C LEU A 48 -30.06 10.48 1.07
N ASP A 49 -30.98 10.75 0.15
CA ASP A 49 -32.06 9.86 -0.24
C ASP A 49 -31.51 8.60 -0.88
N TYR A 50 -30.55 8.75 -1.80
CA TYR A 50 -29.82 7.61 -2.36
C TYR A 50 -29.14 6.78 -1.27
N TYR A 51 -28.40 7.42 -0.36
CA TYR A 51 -27.75 6.78 0.77
C TYR A 51 -28.73 5.99 1.64
N ASN A 52 -29.88 6.58 1.98
CA ASN A 52 -30.91 5.95 2.80
C ASN A 52 -31.57 4.77 2.08
N ALA A 53 -31.82 4.90 0.78
CA ALA A 53 -32.38 3.83 -0.05
C ALA A 53 -31.42 2.64 -0.14
N VAL A 54 -30.14 2.84 -0.47
CA VAL A 54 -29.14 1.76 -0.49
C VAL A 54 -28.99 1.11 0.90
N LYS A 55 -28.97 1.93 1.97
CA LYS A 55 -28.89 1.45 3.35
C LYS A 55 -30.06 0.54 3.73
N SER A 56 -31.26 0.79 3.19
CA SER A 56 -32.45 -0.03 3.47
C SER A 56 -32.37 -1.45 2.89
N LEU A 57 -31.56 -1.64 1.83
CA LEU A 57 -31.40 -2.93 1.14
C LEU A 57 -30.46 -3.91 1.87
N SER A 58 -29.68 -3.45 2.84
CA SER A 58 -28.67 -4.29 3.51
C SER A 58 -28.65 -4.10 5.02
N LYS A 59 -28.51 -5.20 5.76
CA LYS A 59 -28.30 -5.18 7.23
C LYS A 59 -27.00 -4.48 7.62
N ARG A 60 -26.02 -4.38 6.72
CA ARG A 60 -24.73 -3.72 6.94
C ARG A 60 -24.42 -2.76 5.81
N ILE A 61 -24.18 -1.50 6.17
CA ILE A 61 -23.85 -0.43 5.22
C ILE A 61 -22.47 -0.71 4.63
N ASN A 62 -22.36 -0.61 3.29
CA ASN A 62 -21.06 -0.64 2.64
C ASN A 62 -20.26 0.62 3.03
N PRO A 63 -19.02 0.49 3.58
CA PRO A 63 -18.24 1.63 4.05
C PRO A 63 -18.08 2.76 3.03
N VAL A 64 -18.13 2.47 1.73
CA VAL A 64 -17.99 3.48 0.68
C VAL A 64 -19.10 4.54 0.72
N LEU A 65 -20.32 4.17 1.11
CA LEU A 65 -21.46 5.10 1.22
C LEU A 65 -21.21 6.15 2.31
N ASN A 66 -20.67 5.72 3.45
CA ASN A 66 -20.29 6.62 4.54
C ASN A 66 -19.12 7.51 4.11
N ILE A 67 -18.14 6.95 3.41
CA ILE A 67 -17.00 7.73 2.91
C ILE A 67 -17.48 8.84 1.98
N PHE A 68 -18.28 8.53 0.96
CA PHE A 68 -18.83 9.53 0.04
C PHE A 68 -19.68 10.59 0.76
N ARG A 69 -20.48 10.19 1.76
CA ARG A 69 -21.32 11.12 2.55
C ARG A 69 -20.49 12.09 3.38
N GLU A 70 -19.39 11.60 3.93
CA GLU A 70 -18.50 12.31 4.86
C GLU A 70 -17.31 12.94 4.14
N THR A 71 -17.31 12.93 2.79
CA THR A 71 -16.24 13.52 1.98
C THR A 71 -16.44 15.02 1.92
N ASP A 72 -15.39 15.75 2.27
CA ASP A 72 -15.30 17.19 2.03
C ASP A 72 -14.40 17.49 0.82
N VAL A 73 -14.53 18.69 0.28
CA VAL A 73 -13.58 19.21 -0.72
C VAL A 73 -12.17 19.11 -0.16
N ASP A 74 -11.21 18.77 -1.02
CA ASP A 74 -9.80 18.53 -0.70
C ASP A 74 -9.48 17.22 0.02
N ASP A 75 -10.45 16.33 0.27
CA ASP A 75 -10.14 14.97 0.71
C ASP A 75 -9.40 14.17 -0.38
N LEU A 76 -8.43 13.37 0.03
CA LEU A 76 -7.58 12.58 -0.86
C LEU A 76 -8.01 11.10 -0.93
N PHE A 77 -7.94 10.56 -2.14
CA PHE A 77 -8.33 9.21 -2.46
C PHE A 77 -7.27 8.49 -3.28
N TRP A 78 -7.07 7.21 -3.00
CA TRP A 78 -6.34 6.29 -3.86
C TRP A 78 -7.31 5.39 -4.60
N THR A 79 -7.10 5.23 -5.90
CA THR A 79 -7.76 4.18 -6.69
C THR A 79 -6.78 3.47 -7.62
N ARG A 80 -7.25 2.44 -8.32
CA ARG A 80 -6.43 1.63 -9.24
C ARG A 80 -7.24 1.27 -10.47
N ASP A 81 -6.64 1.48 -11.64
CA ASP A 81 -7.25 1.09 -12.92
C ASP A 81 -7.07 -0.42 -13.21
N LEU A 82 -7.56 -0.86 -14.36
CA LEU A 82 -7.49 -2.27 -14.78
C LEU A 82 -6.11 -2.69 -15.28
N ASP A 83 -5.27 -1.73 -15.67
CA ASP A 83 -3.88 -1.95 -16.07
C ASP A 83 -2.93 -2.01 -14.85
N GLY A 84 -3.48 -1.86 -13.64
CA GLY A 84 -2.73 -1.91 -12.39
C GLY A 84 -2.03 -0.59 -12.02
N ASN A 85 -2.30 0.51 -12.72
CA ASN A 85 -1.79 1.82 -12.31
C ASN A 85 -2.62 2.37 -11.16
N TYR A 86 -1.91 2.91 -10.19
CA TYR A 86 -2.48 3.67 -9.08
C TYR A 86 -2.72 5.11 -9.49
N TRP A 87 -3.78 5.67 -8.93
CA TRP A 87 -4.21 7.04 -9.14
C TRP A 87 -4.43 7.72 -7.79
N ILE A 88 -3.98 8.96 -7.68
CA ILE A 88 -4.28 9.85 -6.56
C ILE A 88 -5.34 10.84 -7.00
N CYS A 89 -6.41 10.99 -6.22
CA CYS A 89 -7.54 11.85 -6.53
C CYS A 89 -7.81 12.81 -5.38
N ARG A 90 -8.20 14.05 -5.69
CA ARG A 90 -8.69 15.04 -4.74
C ARG A 90 -10.17 15.31 -5.00
N ALA A 91 -11.00 15.29 -3.98
CA ALA A 91 -12.40 15.70 -4.09
C ALA A 91 -12.48 17.19 -4.44
N ILE A 92 -13.26 17.51 -5.48
CA ILE A 92 -13.53 18.91 -5.90
C ILE A 92 -14.97 19.32 -5.62
N GLY A 93 -15.76 18.45 -4.99
CA GLY A 93 -17.14 18.67 -4.61
C GLY A 93 -17.69 17.50 -3.81
N ASN A 94 -18.94 17.61 -3.40
CA ASN A 94 -19.63 16.59 -2.63
C ASN A 94 -20.13 15.45 -3.52
N ALA A 95 -20.38 14.29 -2.93
CA ALA A 95 -21.01 13.19 -3.62
C ALA A 95 -22.43 13.57 -4.10
N VAL A 96 -22.76 13.16 -5.32
CA VAL A 96 -24.07 13.37 -5.95
C VAL A 96 -24.65 12.01 -6.36
N ALA A 97 -25.97 11.84 -6.21
CA ALA A 97 -26.64 10.70 -6.81
C ALA A 97 -26.82 10.99 -8.31
N LYS A 98 -26.37 10.04 -9.14
CA LYS A 98 -26.53 10.09 -10.58
C LYS A 98 -26.61 8.65 -11.05
N ILE A 99 -27.66 8.33 -11.79
CA ILE A 99 -27.97 6.95 -12.12
C ILE A 99 -27.56 6.64 -13.55
N ASN A 100 -26.85 5.53 -13.74
CA ASN A 100 -26.58 4.96 -15.05
C ASN A 100 -26.58 3.44 -14.94
N HIS A 101 -27.53 2.79 -15.60
CA HIS A 101 -27.70 1.35 -15.54
C HIS A 101 -26.66 0.59 -16.35
N ARG A 102 -26.13 1.18 -17.43
CA ARG A 102 -25.09 0.55 -18.26
C ARG A 102 -23.79 0.37 -17.49
N LEU A 103 -23.27 1.46 -16.93
CA LEU A 103 -22.02 1.49 -16.14
C LEU A 103 -22.24 1.12 -14.67
N ASP A 104 -23.51 0.87 -14.30
CA ASP A 104 -23.97 0.57 -12.95
C ASP A 104 -23.39 1.55 -11.92
N TYR A 105 -23.56 2.85 -12.09
CA TYR A 105 -23.27 3.78 -11.01
C TYR A 105 -24.56 4.44 -10.52
N GLY A 106 -24.71 4.54 -9.20
CA GLY A 106 -25.82 5.21 -8.53
C GLY A 106 -25.40 6.52 -7.86
N ALA A 107 -24.10 6.68 -7.58
CA ALA A 107 -23.55 7.94 -7.10
C ALA A 107 -22.13 8.17 -7.62
N LEU A 108 -21.80 9.45 -7.78
CA LEU A 108 -20.52 9.96 -8.23
C LEU A 108 -19.96 10.94 -7.22
N LEU A 109 -18.65 10.90 -7.02
CA LEU A 109 -17.89 11.92 -6.30
C LEU A 109 -16.99 12.62 -7.32
N PRO A 110 -17.18 13.91 -7.61
CA PRO A 110 -16.33 14.64 -8.54
C PRO A 110 -14.92 14.81 -7.96
N VAL A 111 -13.90 14.52 -8.78
CA VAL A 111 -12.50 14.57 -8.36
C VAL A 111 -11.60 15.19 -9.42
N LYS A 112 -10.40 15.61 -9.02
CA LYS A 112 -9.24 15.80 -9.91
C LYS A 112 -8.27 14.65 -9.65
N ALA A 113 -8.03 13.82 -10.66
CA ALA A 113 -7.27 12.57 -10.55
C ALA A 113 -6.01 12.57 -11.41
N PHE A 114 -4.91 12.10 -10.83
CA PHE A 114 -3.61 11.99 -11.49
C PHE A 114 -3.09 10.56 -11.46
N LYS A 115 -2.56 10.12 -12.61
CA LYS A 115 -1.92 8.83 -12.75
C LYS A 115 -0.55 8.84 -12.06
N VAL A 116 -0.37 7.94 -11.10
CA VAL A 116 0.91 7.75 -10.40
C VAL A 116 1.74 6.66 -11.08
N GLY A 117 1.08 5.61 -11.59
CA GLY A 117 1.73 4.46 -12.24
C GLY A 117 1.66 3.20 -11.38
N THR A 118 2.43 2.17 -11.74
CA THR A 118 2.36 0.85 -11.09
C THR A 118 3.24 0.72 -9.85
N GLN A 119 4.18 1.65 -9.67
CA GLN A 119 5.09 1.68 -8.54
C GLN A 119 4.66 2.75 -7.55
N VAL A 120 4.03 2.31 -6.47
CA VAL A 120 3.70 3.10 -5.28
C VAL A 120 4.23 2.39 -4.04
N PRO A 121 4.31 3.05 -2.87
CA PRO A 121 4.74 2.40 -1.65
C PRO A 121 3.95 1.13 -1.32
N GLY A 122 4.63 0.14 -0.76
CA GLY A 122 4.10 -1.20 -0.57
C GLY A 122 2.90 -1.24 0.35
N GLN A 123 2.86 -0.38 1.37
CA GLN A 123 1.67 -0.22 2.22
C GLN A 123 0.42 0.18 1.42
N ILE A 124 0.54 1.11 0.47
CA ILE A 124 -0.56 1.51 -0.41
C ILE A 124 -0.98 0.32 -1.26
N LYS A 125 -0.03 -0.36 -1.91
CA LYS A 125 -0.30 -1.57 -2.73
C LYS A 125 -1.07 -2.63 -1.93
N ALA A 126 -0.64 -2.89 -0.69
CA ALA A 126 -1.22 -3.89 0.19
C ALA A 126 -2.69 -3.59 0.56
N THR A 127 -3.13 -2.33 0.50
CA THR A 127 -4.55 -1.99 0.75
C THR A 127 -5.50 -2.45 -0.35
N PHE A 128 -5.00 -2.65 -1.58
CA PHE A 128 -5.77 -3.12 -2.74
C PHE A 128 -5.75 -4.64 -2.92
N ASN A 129 -4.73 -5.32 -2.37
CA ASN A 129 -4.47 -6.74 -2.63
C ASN A 129 -5.09 -7.70 -1.61
N ARG A 130 -5.95 -7.23 -0.68
CA ARG A 130 -6.62 -8.13 0.27
C ARG A 130 -7.74 -8.88 -0.46
N ALA A 131 -7.75 -10.21 -0.38
CA ALA A 131 -8.75 -11.07 -1.05
C ALA A 131 -10.21 -10.67 -0.74
N ASN A 132 -10.45 -10.07 0.42
CA ASN A 132 -11.74 -9.53 0.86
C ASN A 132 -11.70 -8.01 1.09
N ALA A 133 -10.82 -7.28 0.39
CA ALA A 133 -10.82 -5.81 0.45
C ALA A 133 -12.22 -5.33 0.04
N GLY A 134 -12.97 -4.78 1.01
CA GLY A 134 -14.24 -4.13 0.73
C GLY A 134 -14.09 -3.01 -0.29
N THR A 135 -15.20 -2.49 -0.80
CA THR A 135 -15.22 -1.44 -1.84
C THR A 135 -14.36 -0.22 -1.47
N ALA A 136 -14.25 0.10 -0.17
CA ALA A 136 -13.43 1.19 0.32
C ALA A 136 -12.80 0.93 1.69
N GLN A 137 -11.75 1.70 2.02
CA GLN A 137 -11.07 1.68 3.31
C GLN A 137 -10.48 3.06 3.63
N ARG A 138 -10.57 3.51 4.89
CA ARG A 138 -9.80 4.66 5.41
C ARG A 138 -8.41 4.22 5.84
N ILE A 139 -7.39 4.93 5.41
CA ILE A 139 -5.97 4.73 5.73
C ILE A 139 -5.56 5.91 6.63
N ARG A 140 -5.12 5.62 7.86
CA ARG A 140 -4.87 6.63 8.91
C ARG A 140 -3.40 6.75 9.30
N GLU A 141 -2.56 5.95 8.67
CA GLU A 141 -1.13 5.94 8.86
C GLU A 141 -0.57 7.29 8.39
N SER A 142 -0.02 8.10 9.30
CA SER A 142 0.44 9.47 9.04
C SER A 142 1.41 9.54 7.86
N VAL A 143 2.35 8.59 7.79
CA VAL A 143 3.33 8.49 6.70
C VAL A 143 2.64 8.35 5.33
N ILE A 144 1.53 7.61 5.24
CA ILE A 144 0.77 7.45 4.01
C ILE A 144 0.00 8.73 3.67
N ILE A 145 -0.54 9.41 4.68
CA ILE A 145 -1.24 10.69 4.50
C ILE A 145 -0.28 11.73 3.93
N GLU A 146 0.89 11.90 4.55
CA GLU A 146 1.90 12.86 4.08
C GLU A 146 2.44 12.50 2.70
N TYR A 147 2.67 11.22 2.41
CA TYR A 147 3.04 10.76 1.06
C TYR A 147 1.97 11.11 0.02
N SER A 148 0.70 10.90 0.36
CA SER A 148 -0.43 11.17 -0.54
C SER A 148 -0.55 12.66 -0.87
N LYS A 149 -0.30 13.54 0.11
CA LYS A 149 -0.23 14.98 -0.11
C LYS A 149 0.95 15.35 -1.01
N ALA A 150 2.15 14.82 -0.72
CA ALA A 150 3.36 15.10 -1.48
C ALA A 150 3.21 14.73 -2.96
N ILE A 151 2.74 13.51 -3.24
CA ILE A 151 2.56 13.04 -4.62
C ILE A 151 1.45 13.81 -5.35
N TYR A 152 0.39 14.23 -4.64
CA TYR A 152 -0.64 15.05 -5.25
C TYR A 152 -0.11 16.44 -5.64
N ASN A 153 0.61 17.11 -4.73
CA ASN A 153 1.19 18.43 -5.01
C ASN A 153 2.13 18.37 -6.22
N GLU A 154 2.99 17.36 -6.27
CA GLU A 154 3.92 17.15 -7.39
C GLU A 154 3.18 16.94 -8.72
N LEU A 155 2.22 16.02 -8.77
CA LEU A 155 1.52 15.68 -10.02
C LEU A 155 0.56 16.78 -10.47
N SER A 156 0.02 17.56 -9.53
CA SER A 156 -0.82 18.72 -9.84
C SER A 156 -0.01 19.94 -10.26
N ASN A 157 1.30 19.98 -9.97
CA ASN A 157 2.14 21.19 -10.03
C ASN A 157 1.56 22.35 -9.19
N GLU A 158 0.88 22.03 -8.09
CA GLU A 158 0.23 22.98 -7.20
C GLU A 158 0.57 22.64 -5.74
N TYR A 159 0.76 23.65 -4.88
CA TYR A 159 1.03 23.46 -3.46
C TYR A 159 -0.29 23.46 -2.64
N TYR A 160 -1.18 22.49 -2.91
CA TYR A 160 -2.48 22.40 -2.23
C TYR A 160 -2.36 22.06 -0.75
N TYR A 161 -1.47 21.12 -0.43
CA TYR A 161 -1.37 20.56 0.91
C TYR A 161 -0.05 20.94 1.56
N GLU A 162 -0.10 21.35 2.83
CA GLU A 162 1.07 21.40 3.68
C GLU A 162 1.51 19.98 4.05
N ILE A 163 2.79 19.70 3.81
CA ILE A 163 3.41 18.39 4.04
C ILE A 163 4.24 18.49 5.32
N SER A 164 3.94 17.63 6.28
CA SER A 164 4.77 17.47 7.46
C SER A 164 5.95 16.57 7.12
N HIS A 165 7.15 17.14 7.06
CA HIS A 165 8.38 16.38 6.87
C HIS A 165 8.66 15.49 8.08
N LEU A 166 9.21 14.30 7.81
CA LEU A 166 9.53 13.33 8.85
C LEU A 166 10.90 13.63 9.45
N GLU A 167 11.00 13.61 10.78
CA GLU A 167 12.29 13.71 11.46
C GLU A 167 13.08 12.39 11.35
N GLY A 168 14.42 12.49 11.32
CA GLY A 168 15.32 11.34 11.21
C GLY A 168 15.71 11.05 9.77
N ASN A 169 16.21 9.82 9.53
CA ASN A 169 16.59 9.37 8.19
C ASN A 169 15.51 8.49 7.56
N LEU A 170 15.69 8.14 6.28
CA LEU A 170 14.77 7.29 5.51
C LEU A 170 14.38 5.99 6.26
N LEU A 171 15.35 5.28 6.83
CA LEU A 171 15.12 3.99 7.51
C LEU A 171 14.30 4.15 8.79
N ASP A 172 14.38 5.31 9.44
CA ASP A 172 13.68 5.58 10.70
C ASP A 172 12.16 5.63 10.53
N ASN A 173 11.69 6.02 9.33
CA ASN A 173 10.27 6.13 9.03
C ASN A 173 9.83 5.28 7.82
N LEU A 174 10.70 4.41 7.31
CA LEU A 174 10.31 3.45 6.29
C LEU A 174 9.29 2.48 6.91
N PRO A 175 8.11 2.32 6.29
CA PRO A 175 7.15 1.33 6.74
C PRO A 175 7.69 -0.08 6.83
N ASP A 176 7.20 -0.88 7.78
CA ASP A 176 7.65 -2.26 8.00
C ASP A 176 7.72 -3.10 6.71
N PHE A 177 6.66 -3.03 5.88
CA PHE A 177 6.61 -3.76 4.61
C PHE A 177 7.68 -3.29 3.60
N ASP A 178 7.94 -1.99 3.52
CA ASP A 178 8.95 -1.44 2.61
C ASP A 178 10.38 -1.64 3.15
N LEU A 179 10.52 -1.70 4.49
CA LEU A 179 11.76 -2.08 5.17
C LEU A 179 12.12 -3.54 4.95
N GLU A 180 11.14 -4.45 5.04
CA GLU A 180 11.31 -5.87 4.70
C GLU A 180 11.84 -6.03 3.27
N GLU A 181 11.22 -5.35 2.29
CA GLU A 181 11.67 -5.37 0.90
C GLU A 181 13.10 -4.84 0.73
N LEU A 182 13.47 -3.78 1.46
CA LEU A 182 14.83 -3.23 1.41
C LEU A 182 15.88 -4.21 1.97
N VAL A 183 15.57 -4.88 3.09
CA VAL A 183 16.45 -5.90 3.68
C VAL A 183 16.55 -7.14 2.78
N ILE A 184 15.45 -7.56 2.16
CA ILE A 184 15.44 -8.65 1.16
C ILE A 184 16.34 -8.27 -0.03
N ALA A 185 16.24 -7.04 -0.55
CA ALA A 185 17.10 -6.55 -1.62
C ALA A 185 18.58 -6.54 -1.21
N PHE A 186 18.89 -6.10 0.01
CA PHE A 186 20.24 -6.12 0.58
C PHE A 186 20.84 -7.53 0.54
N ILE A 187 20.12 -8.53 1.07
CA ILE A 187 20.58 -9.92 1.10
C ILE A 187 20.79 -10.44 -0.32
N GLN A 188 19.83 -10.20 -1.22
CA GLN A 188 19.90 -10.72 -2.57
C GLN A 188 21.10 -10.18 -3.36
N ILE A 189 21.42 -8.90 -3.17
CA ILE A 189 22.49 -8.21 -3.91
C ILE A 189 23.86 -8.42 -3.23
N LYS A 190 23.97 -8.18 -1.92
CA LYS A 190 25.26 -8.22 -1.21
C LYS A 190 25.76 -9.64 -0.95
N TYR A 191 24.85 -10.59 -0.77
CA TYR A 191 25.19 -11.98 -0.44
C TYR A 191 24.91 -12.95 -1.60
N ASN A 192 24.51 -12.44 -2.78
CA ASN A 192 24.25 -13.24 -3.98
C ASN A 192 23.18 -14.34 -3.78
N TYR A 193 22.08 -13.99 -3.12
CA TYR A 193 20.93 -14.88 -2.87
C TYR A 193 19.73 -14.53 -3.75
N TYR A 194 18.85 -15.48 -4.05
CA TYR A 194 17.51 -15.20 -4.57
C TYR A 194 16.43 -15.61 -3.57
N VAL A 195 15.39 -14.80 -3.48
CA VAL A 195 14.24 -15.08 -2.61
C VAL A 195 13.38 -16.21 -3.16
N LEU A 196 12.91 -17.10 -2.28
CA LEU A 196 11.91 -18.10 -2.60
C LEU A 196 10.51 -17.50 -2.45
N SER A 197 9.86 -17.14 -3.56
CA SER A 197 8.56 -16.43 -3.51
C SER A 197 7.44 -17.20 -2.81
N ASN A 198 7.53 -18.53 -2.75
CA ASN A 198 6.60 -19.40 -2.03
C ASN A 198 6.86 -19.47 -0.52
N SER A 199 8.00 -18.97 -0.05
CA SER A 199 8.35 -18.90 1.38
C SER A 199 7.99 -17.57 2.04
N ILE A 200 7.62 -16.56 1.25
CA ILE A 200 7.24 -15.25 1.76
C ILE A 200 6.02 -15.43 2.68
N ALA A 201 6.21 -15.14 3.97
CA ALA A 201 5.23 -15.46 5.00
C ALA A 201 3.90 -14.74 4.73
N ARG A 202 2.81 -15.50 4.72
CA ARG A 202 1.44 -14.96 4.60
C ARG A 202 0.74 -14.99 5.94
N LYS A 203 0.80 -13.92 6.74
CA LYS A 203 -0.01 -13.61 7.96
C LYS A 203 -0.27 -14.72 9.01
N SER A 204 0.20 -15.95 8.82
CA SER A 204 -0.02 -17.12 9.66
C SER A 204 0.83 -18.26 9.11
N THR A 205 2.13 -18.18 9.35
CA THR A 205 3.00 -19.37 9.32
C THR A 205 3.44 -19.62 10.74
N THR A 206 3.44 -20.90 11.17
CA THR A 206 3.99 -21.34 12.46
C THR A 206 5.47 -20.93 12.60
N ILE A 207 6.12 -20.63 11.48
CA ILE A 207 7.50 -20.15 11.36
C ILE A 207 7.50 -18.62 11.29
N LYS A 208 8.21 -17.98 12.23
CA LYS A 208 8.33 -16.52 12.40
C LYS A 208 9.46 -15.90 11.57
N VAL A 209 9.50 -16.17 10.26
CA VAL A 209 10.50 -15.57 9.34
C VAL A 209 9.76 -14.88 8.20
N GLU A 210 10.37 -13.86 7.59
CA GLU A 210 9.73 -13.10 6.51
C GLU A 210 9.80 -13.85 5.18
N CYS A 211 10.94 -14.49 4.88
CA CYS A 211 11.12 -15.40 3.75
C CYS A 211 12.40 -16.25 3.88
N GLU A 212 12.53 -17.20 2.98
CA GLU A 212 13.71 -18.03 2.74
C GLU A 212 14.40 -17.64 1.42
N PHE A 213 15.69 -17.96 1.34
CA PHE A 213 16.55 -17.70 0.19
C PHE A 213 17.37 -18.93 -0.18
N LEU A 214 17.76 -18.99 -1.46
CA LEU A 214 18.78 -19.90 -1.96
C LEU A 214 19.93 -19.11 -2.56
N SER A 215 21.15 -19.55 -2.27
CA SER A 215 22.36 -18.95 -2.85
C SER A 215 22.37 -19.16 -4.37
N ARG A 216 22.78 -18.14 -5.11
CA ARG A 216 23.07 -18.28 -6.55
C ARG A 216 24.43 -18.92 -6.81
N ASN A 217 25.26 -19.13 -5.79
CA ASN A 217 26.53 -19.82 -5.93
C ASN A 217 26.29 -21.34 -6.08
N THR A 218 26.60 -21.86 -7.27
CA THR A 218 26.41 -23.28 -7.61
C THR A 218 27.44 -24.20 -6.97
N ASP A 219 28.61 -23.69 -6.63
CA ASP A 219 29.70 -24.49 -6.05
C ASP A 219 29.51 -24.70 -4.54
N GLN A 220 28.79 -23.77 -3.90
CA GLN A 220 28.47 -23.80 -2.48
C GLN A 220 27.00 -23.40 -2.28
N PRO A 221 26.06 -24.33 -2.56
CA PRO A 221 24.66 -24.06 -2.35
C PRO A 221 24.40 -23.87 -0.85
N LYS A 222 23.81 -22.73 -0.52
CA LYS A 222 23.42 -22.36 0.84
C LYS A 222 21.96 -21.96 0.88
N LYS A 223 21.35 -22.15 2.05
CA LYS A 223 20.01 -21.66 2.35
C LYS A 223 20.12 -20.56 3.39
N ALA A 224 19.23 -19.59 3.31
CA ALA A 224 19.13 -18.58 4.33
C ALA A 224 17.69 -18.23 4.66
N ILE A 225 17.47 -17.68 5.85
CA ILE A 225 16.21 -17.05 6.24
C ILE A 225 16.47 -15.62 6.71
N VAL A 226 15.42 -14.79 6.70
CA VAL A 226 15.50 -13.45 7.27
C VAL A 226 14.37 -13.18 8.25
N GLN A 227 14.69 -12.46 9.32
CA GLN A 227 13.70 -11.80 10.16
C GLN A 227 13.95 -10.30 10.23
N VAL A 228 12.89 -9.53 10.01
CA VAL A 228 12.92 -8.06 10.04
C VAL A 228 11.99 -7.54 11.12
N LYS A 229 12.43 -6.51 11.84
CA LYS A 229 11.64 -5.79 12.83
C LYS A 229 11.87 -4.29 12.66
N GLY A 230 10.78 -3.55 12.52
CA GLY A 230 10.80 -2.09 12.43
C GLY A 230 11.16 -1.42 13.76
N ARG A 231 11.34 -0.09 13.72
CA ARG A 231 11.87 0.74 14.81
C ARG A 231 11.14 0.59 16.16
N LYS A 232 9.83 0.35 16.14
CA LYS A 232 8.98 0.26 17.35
C LYS A 232 8.79 -1.17 17.86
N ALA A 233 9.48 -2.15 17.28
CA ALA A 233 9.35 -3.54 17.67
C ALA A 233 10.02 -3.83 19.02
N ALA A 234 9.49 -4.83 19.73
CA ALA A 234 10.15 -5.38 20.90
C ALA A 234 11.51 -6.03 20.51
N PRO A 235 12.45 -6.17 21.47
CA PRO A 235 13.72 -6.84 21.22
C PRO A 235 13.55 -8.23 20.60
N LEU A 236 14.37 -8.54 19.60
CA LEU A 236 14.37 -9.81 18.90
C LEU A 236 15.39 -10.75 19.54
N ASP A 237 14.92 -11.86 20.12
CA ASP A 237 15.80 -12.90 20.66
C ASP A 237 16.29 -13.83 19.55
N ALA A 238 17.61 -13.84 19.31
CA ALA A 238 18.25 -14.64 18.27
C ALA A 238 18.14 -16.16 18.52
N LEU A 239 17.94 -16.59 19.78
CA LEU A 239 17.75 -18.01 20.11
C LEU A 239 16.47 -18.59 19.51
N GLN A 240 15.50 -17.76 19.11
CA GLN A 240 14.30 -18.20 18.39
C GLN A 240 14.60 -18.83 17.02
N PHE A 241 15.83 -18.68 16.49
CA PHE A 241 16.24 -19.16 15.17
C PHE A 241 17.29 -20.27 15.25
N ILE A 242 17.54 -20.84 16.43
CA ILE A 242 18.63 -21.82 16.62
C ILE A 242 18.44 -23.08 15.78
N ASP A 243 17.19 -23.54 15.58
CA ASP A 243 16.89 -24.72 14.78
C ASP A 243 17.35 -24.53 13.31
N PHE A 244 17.19 -23.32 12.76
CA PHE A 244 17.69 -23.00 11.42
C PHE A 244 19.22 -23.05 11.34
N LEU A 245 19.90 -22.53 12.35
CA LEU A 245 21.36 -22.57 12.42
C LEU A 245 21.87 -24.02 12.51
N GLN A 246 21.19 -24.87 13.30
CA GLN A 246 21.50 -26.30 13.42
C GLN A 246 21.25 -27.06 12.11
N ASP A 247 20.24 -26.66 11.34
CA ASP A 247 19.93 -27.19 10.02
C ASP A 247 20.84 -26.63 8.90
N GLY A 248 21.83 -25.81 9.26
CA GLY A 248 22.84 -25.29 8.34
C GLY A 248 22.41 -24.08 7.51
N TYR A 249 21.33 -23.38 7.91
CA TYR A 249 20.94 -22.12 7.29
C TYR A 249 21.86 -20.98 7.76
N GLU A 250 22.05 -19.99 6.89
CA GLU A 250 22.41 -18.64 7.31
C GLU A 250 21.17 -17.90 7.80
N VAL A 251 21.26 -17.22 8.94
CA VAL A 251 20.14 -16.47 9.53
C VAL A 251 20.48 -14.99 9.50
N PHE A 252 19.73 -14.23 8.72
CA PHE A 252 19.86 -12.77 8.65
C PHE A 252 18.84 -12.11 9.59
N LEU A 253 19.30 -11.21 10.46
CA LEU A 253 18.43 -10.45 11.36
C LEU A 253 18.61 -8.95 11.16
N TYR A 254 17.50 -8.23 11.08
CA TYR A 254 17.46 -6.77 11.18
C TYR A 254 16.41 -6.36 12.22
N ALA A 255 16.82 -5.71 13.30
CA ALA A 255 15.92 -5.21 14.33
C ALA A 255 16.57 -4.05 15.10
N PRO A 256 15.79 -3.20 15.81
CA PRO A 256 16.34 -2.12 16.63
C PRO A 256 17.18 -2.64 17.80
N THR A 257 16.85 -3.84 18.29
CA THR A 257 17.57 -4.50 19.38
C THR A 257 17.49 -5.99 19.15
N ILE A 258 18.65 -6.64 19.14
CA ILE A 258 18.81 -8.09 19.04
C ILE A 258 19.53 -8.55 20.29
N VAL A 259 19.01 -9.60 20.94
CA VAL A 259 19.61 -10.19 22.15
C VAL A 259 20.04 -11.62 21.87
N ASN A 260 21.00 -12.11 22.65
CA ASN A 260 21.56 -13.47 22.55
C ASN A 260 22.14 -13.84 21.16
N SER A 261 22.63 -12.85 20.40
CA SER A 261 23.27 -13.07 19.09
C SER A 261 24.75 -13.47 19.20
N GLU A 262 25.35 -13.30 20.37
CA GLU A 262 26.77 -13.57 20.64
C GLU A 262 27.08 -15.06 20.42
N ASN A 263 28.21 -15.36 19.75
CA ASN A 263 28.73 -16.72 19.53
C ASN A 263 27.82 -17.68 18.72
N LEU A 264 26.85 -17.16 17.97
CA LEU A 264 26.03 -17.96 17.05
C LEU A 264 26.65 -17.96 15.65
N ASN A 265 27.25 -19.09 15.26
CA ASN A 265 27.79 -19.29 13.91
C ASN A 265 26.67 -19.19 12.86
N ASN A 266 26.98 -18.63 11.69
CA ASN A 266 26.03 -18.42 10.57
C ASN A 266 24.85 -17.46 10.88
N LEU A 267 24.90 -16.75 12.01
CA LEU A 267 24.01 -15.63 12.28
C LEU A 267 24.66 -14.34 11.74
N ILE A 268 23.92 -13.59 10.90
CA ILE A 268 24.32 -12.30 10.37
C ILE A 268 23.35 -11.23 10.87
N VAL A 269 23.87 -10.28 11.64
CA VAL A 269 23.11 -9.10 12.06
C VAL A 269 23.38 -7.97 11.06
N ILE A 270 22.33 -7.46 10.42
CA ILE A 270 22.41 -6.33 9.51
C ILE A 270 22.26 -5.05 10.32
N THR A 271 23.25 -4.17 10.26
CA THR A 271 23.20 -2.89 10.99
C THR A 271 22.43 -1.82 10.20
N PRO A 272 21.84 -0.82 10.87
CA PRO A 272 21.23 0.34 10.20
C PRO A 272 22.20 1.08 9.29
N GLY A 273 23.49 1.16 9.68
CA GLY A 273 24.53 1.81 8.88
C GLY A 273 24.78 1.08 7.56
N GLU A 274 24.95 -0.24 7.60
CA GLU A 274 25.13 -1.06 6.39
C GLU A 274 23.92 -0.98 5.45
N LEU A 275 22.71 -0.99 6.01
CA LEU A 275 21.49 -0.92 5.22
C LEU A 275 21.33 0.45 4.55
N LEU A 276 21.70 1.54 5.26
CA LEU A 276 21.63 2.90 4.73
C LEU A 276 22.70 3.15 3.65
N GLU A 277 23.93 2.68 3.86
CA GLU A 277 24.99 2.73 2.86
C GLU A 277 24.58 1.95 1.59
N PHE A 278 24.04 0.75 1.78
CA PHE A 278 23.49 -0.05 0.68
C PHE A 278 22.38 0.70 -0.06
N TYR A 279 21.45 1.33 0.66
CA TYR A 279 20.37 2.10 0.05
C TYR A 279 20.92 3.16 -0.91
N TYR A 280 21.87 3.98 -0.46
CA TYR A 280 22.44 5.03 -1.30
C TYR A 280 23.28 4.48 -2.45
N GLN A 281 24.08 3.43 -2.20
CA GLN A 281 24.93 2.82 -3.22
C GLN A 281 24.13 2.15 -4.34
N TYR A 282 23.02 1.48 -4.00
CA TYR A 282 22.24 0.64 -4.91
C TYR A 282 20.89 1.24 -5.31
N LYS A 283 20.62 2.50 -4.94
CA LYS A 283 19.34 3.19 -5.19
C LYS A 283 18.76 2.98 -6.59
N ALA A 284 19.60 3.01 -7.62
CA ALA A 284 19.20 2.87 -9.02
C ALA A 284 18.57 1.51 -9.36
N VAL A 285 18.81 0.47 -8.55
CA VAL A 285 18.25 -0.88 -8.74
C VAL A 285 17.21 -1.26 -7.68
N LEU A 286 16.90 -0.35 -6.76
CA LEU A 286 15.85 -0.55 -5.76
C LEU A 286 14.47 -0.27 -6.35
N SER A 287 13.46 -0.95 -5.79
CA SER A 287 12.06 -0.70 -6.14
C SER A 287 11.68 0.74 -5.79
N ALA A 288 10.92 1.38 -6.68
CA ALA A 288 10.34 2.68 -6.41
C ALA A 288 9.37 2.68 -5.22
N SER A 289 8.85 1.52 -4.78
CA SER A 289 8.10 1.42 -3.52
C SER A 289 8.93 1.80 -2.29
N ILE A 290 10.25 1.67 -2.36
CA ILE A 290 11.19 2.08 -1.31
C ILE A 290 11.65 3.53 -1.55
N THR A 291 12.10 3.85 -2.77
CA THR A 291 12.76 5.14 -3.02
C THR A 291 11.79 6.34 -3.04
N GLN A 292 10.50 6.11 -3.29
CA GLN A 292 9.50 7.19 -3.30
C GLN A 292 9.29 7.85 -1.93
N TRP A 293 9.67 7.19 -0.84
CA TRP A 293 9.60 7.74 0.51
C TRP A 293 10.51 8.94 0.75
N GLU A 294 11.55 9.13 -0.08
CA GLU A 294 12.42 10.31 -0.02
C GLU A 294 11.66 11.63 -0.23
N LYS A 295 10.47 11.59 -0.83
CA LYS A 295 9.63 12.78 -1.01
C LYS A 295 9.18 13.41 0.32
N LEU A 296 9.33 12.69 1.43
CA LEU A 296 8.96 13.13 2.78
C LEU A 296 10.13 13.70 3.60
N TYR A 297 11.33 13.76 3.02
CA TYR A 297 12.56 14.25 3.64
C TYR A 297 13.18 15.36 2.78
#